data_AF-A0A948ANS3-F1
#
_entry.id   AF-A0A948ANS3-F1
#
_cell.length_a   1.000
_cell.length_b   1.000
_cell.length_c   1.000
_cell.angle_alpha   90.00
_cell.angle_beta   90.00
_cell.angle_gamma   90.00
#
_symmetry.space_group_name_H-M   'P 1'
#
loop_
_entity.id
_entity.type
_entity.pdbx_description
1 polymer ?
#
loop_
_entity_poly.entity_id
_entity_poly.type
_entity_poly.pdbx_seq_one_letter_code
_entity_poly.pdbx_strand_id
1 'polypeptide(L)'
;MSHFLDRLTYFTHPREPFSGGHGVMTIEDRKWEDAYRNRWRHDKVVRSTHGVNCTGGCSWKIFVKNGLVSFEMQQTDYPRTRDDLPNHEPRGCQRGASFSWYLYSPHRIKHPMIRGRLLDLYRAERKTGKDPVEAWAAIQADPAKRLKYTSVRGLGGFVRTNWDEITEIVAAANVYTINKWGPDRIYGFSPIPAMSMISYAAGSRYLSLIGAACGSFYDWYCDLPAASPQTWGEQTDVPEAADWYNSTYLIITGANLPMTRTPDAHFAIETRYKGTKIVSMAPDYAEYVKFADLWMPVKQGTDSAAFLAMGHVALREFYIDKQIPYFQEYARKYTDLPMQVVLREHEGGYVTDRNLRASDLGGMNETNNPEWKTIVWDEMSGAFVVPNGSVGFRWGEEGKWNLLEKQSDQSAMCAELTCQGKDGVEIVSVAFPHFTEDEPDLLSRNVPARRVKLADGTEALVTSVFDLQIAQYGIDRGLGGGNVASSYEQADVAYTPAWAEKVTGVKRADLI
;
A
#
# COMPACT_ATOMS: atom_id res chain seq x y z
N MET A 1 6.83 23.49 59.56
CA MET A 1 8.26 23.58 59.93
C MET A 1 8.84 24.81 59.26
N SER A 2 9.70 25.54 59.97
CA SER A 2 10.32 26.75 59.44
C SER A 2 11.67 26.40 58.83
N HIS A 3 11.78 26.47 57.49
CA HIS A 3 13.05 26.26 56.79
C HIS A 3 14.17 27.21 57.29
N PHE A 4 13.81 28.34 57.90
CA PHE A 4 14.77 29.24 58.52
C PHE A 4 15.35 28.67 59.83
N LEU A 5 14.53 28.05 60.68
CA LEU A 5 14.99 27.44 61.93
C LEU A 5 15.80 26.16 61.67
N ASP A 6 15.42 25.37 60.66
CA ASP A 6 16.13 24.14 60.26
C ASP A 6 17.59 24.42 59.81
N ARG A 7 17.89 25.64 59.36
CA ARG A 7 19.26 26.04 59.01
C ARG A 7 20.14 26.30 60.23
N LEU A 8 19.56 26.57 61.40
CA LEU A 8 20.31 26.81 62.65
C LEU A 8 20.83 25.51 63.26
N THR A 9 20.32 24.35 62.85
CA THR A 9 20.75 23.01 63.28
C THR A 9 21.79 22.39 62.33
N TYR A 10 22.43 23.18 61.46
CA TYR A 10 23.31 22.71 60.39
C TYR A 10 24.42 21.74 60.85
N PHE A 11 25.03 22.00 62.00
CA PHE A 11 26.11 21.17 62.58
C PHE A 11 25.62 20.00 63.44
N THR A 12 24.33 19.95 63.78
CA THR A 12 23.76 18.86 64.60
C THR A 12 23.26 17.69 63.76
N HIS A 13 23.23 17.82 62.42
CA HIS A 13 22.85 16.74 61.53
C HIS A 13 24.04 15.81 61.23
N PRO A 14 23.89 14.48 61.36
CA PRO A 14 24.95 13.53 61.08
C PRO A 14 25.36 13.60 59.59
N ARG A 15 26.68 13.57 59.35
CA ARG A 15 27.30 13.62 58.02
C ARG A 15 28.34 12.51 57.93
N GLU A 16 28.07 11.51 57.11
CA GLU A 16 29.00 10.41 56.90
C GLU A 16 29.81 10.68 55.63
N PRO A 17 31.15 10.82 55.73
CA PRO A 17 31.98 10.95 54.54
C PRO A 17 32.07 9.61 53.81
N PHE A 18 32.13 9.65 52.49
CA PHE A 18 32.40 8.49 51.65
C PHE A 18 33.48 8.82 50.61
N SER A 19 34.05 7.77 49.97
CA SER A 19 35.12 7.90 48.97
C SER A 19 36.33 8.72 49.46
N GLY A 20 36.88 8.36 50.63
CA GLY A 20 38.06 9.06 51.18
C GLY A 20 37.83 10.53 51.54
N GLY A 21 36.57 10.90 51.84
CA GLY A 21 36.19 12.28 52.16
C GLY A 21 35.84 13.14 50.95
N HIS A 22 35.81 12.57 49.74
CA HIS A 22 35.37 13.30 48.54
C HIS A 22 33.89 13.66 48.57
N GLY A 23 33.06 12.79 49.15
CA GLY A 23 31.62 12.99 49.28
C GLY A 23 31.16 12.94 50.72
N VAL A 24 29.97 13.48 50.97
CA VAL A 24 29.27 13.40 52.24
C VAL A 24 27.83 12.99 52.00
N MET A 25 27.36 12.01 52.76
CA MET A 25 25.95 11.66 52.83
C MET A 25 25.22 12.64 53.75
N THR A 26 24.12 13.21 53.25
CA THR A 26 23.31 14.20 53.97
C THR A 26 21.87 13.72 54.10
N ILE A 27 21.28 13.90 55.28
CA ILE A 27 19.86 13.65 55.54
C ILE A 27 19.15 15.01 55.68
N GLU A 28 19.04 15.71 54.56
CA GLU A 28 18.38 17.03 54.48
C GLU A 28 16.91 16.91 54.05
N ASP A 29 16.10 17.91 54.39
CA ASP A 29 14.72 17.99 53.92
C ASP A 29 14.67 18.14 52.38
N ARG A 30 14.02 17.17 51.72
CA ARG A 30 13.83 17.13 50.27
C ARG A 30 12.36 17.30 49.87
N LYS A 31 11.53 17.95 50.71
CA LYS A 31 10.09 18.10 50.43
C LYS A 31 9.79 18.95 49.19
N TRP A 32 10.72 19.80 48.77
CA TRP A 32 10.59 20.57 47.52
C TRP A 32 10.35 19.67 46.29
N GLU A 33 10.80 18.40 46.33
CA GLU A 33 10.57 17.41 45.29
C GLU A 33 9.08 17.07 45.09
N ASP A 34 8.22 17.34 46.09
CA ASP A 34 6.77 17.14 45.98
C ASP A 34 6.16 18.01 44.87
N ALA A 35 6.81 19.10 44.47
CA ALA A 35 6.38 19.90 43.33
C ALA A 35 6.30 19.05 42.04
N TYR A 36 7.35 18.27 41.74
CA TYR A 36 7.38 17.39 40.57
C TYR A 36 6.49 16.16 40.74
N ARG A 37 6.44 15.58 41.95
CA ARG A 37 5.51 14.46 42.25
C ARG A 37 4.07 14.88 42.00
N ASN A 38 3.68 16.06 42.45
CA ASN A 38 2.32 16.60 42.29
C ASN A 38 2.02 17.02 40.85
N ARG A 39 3.03 17.42 40.06
CA ARG A 39 2.87 17.64 38.61
C ARG A 39 2.51 16.34 37.90
N TRP A 40 3.16 15.23 38.24
CA TRP A 40 2.94 13.91 37.63
C TRP A 40 1.61 13.25 38.03
N ARG A 41 1.19 13.42 39.29
CA ARG A 41 -0.10 12.93 39.78
C ARG A 41 -1.25 13.44 38.91
N HIS A 42 -2.23 12.60 38.68
CA HIS A 42 -3.36 12.85 37.78
C HIS A 42 -4.63 12.22 38.37
N ASP A 43 -5.78 12.63 37.84
CA ASP A 43 -7.09 12.24 38.35
C ASP A 43 -7.49 10.86 37.82
N LYS A 44 -7.25 10.62 36.53
CA LYS A 44 -7.53 9.34 35.86
C LYS A 44 -6.76 9.19 34.56
N VAL A 45 -6.73 7.96 34.06
CA VAL A 45 -6.20 7.60 32.74
C VAL A 45 -7.32 6.98 31.90
N VAL A 46 -7.45 7.42 30.65
CA VAL A 46 -8.45 6.90 29.70
C VAL A 46 -7.72 6.28 28.51
N ARG A 47 -8.16 5.11 28.04
CA ARG A 47 -7.65 4.54 26.79
C ARG A 47 -8.24 5.27 25.60
N SER A 48 -7.39 5.69 24.66
CA SER A 48 -7.83 6.22 23.36
C SER A 48 -6.81 5.91 22.27
N THR A 49 -7.04 6.42 21.07
CA THR A 49 -6.17 6.30 19.89
C THR A 49 -6.31 7.55 19.02
N HIS A 50 -5.53 7.65 17.94
CA HIS A 50 -5.54 8.79 17.02
C HIS A 50 -6.18 8.41 15.70
N GLY A 51 -7.35 9.02 15.39
CA GLY A 51 -8.05 8.83 14.12
C GLY A 51 -7.42 9.63 12.98
N VAL A 52 -6.19 9.27 12.61
CA VAL A 52 -5.40 9.91 11.55
C VAL A 52 -4.79 8.84 10.64
N ASN A 53 -4.67 9.13 9.35
CA ASN A 53 -4.14 8.19 8.35
C ASN A 53 -2.61 8.05 8.49
N CYS A 54 -2.17 7.25 9.46
CA CYS A 54 -0.76 7.03 9.75
C CYS A 54 -0.36 5.55 9.86
N THR A 55 -1.32 4.63 9.64
CA THR A 55 -1.23 3.16 9.82
C THR A 55 -0.86 2.67 11.23
N GLY A 56 -0.46 3.55 12.15
CA GLY A 56 0.09 3.15 13.44
C GLY A 56 -0.90 2.47 14.38
N GLY A 57 -2.18 2.86 14.37
CA GLY A 57 -3.22 2.26 15.21
C GLY A 57 -2.91 2.23 16.72
N CYS A 58 -2.02 3.12 17.19
CA CYS A 58 -1.43 3.01 18.53
C CYS A 58 -2.47 3.34 19.61
N SER A 59 -2.50 2.55 20.68
CA SER A 59 -3.30 2.80 21.88
C SER A 59 -2.52 3.69 22.85
N TRP A 60 -3.19 4.69 23.42
CA TRP A 60 -2.62 5.70 24.32
C TRP A 60 -3.38 5.76 25.66
N LYS A 61 -2.62 6.07 26.71
CA LYS A 61 -3.05 6.50 28.04
C LYS A 61 -3.24 8.01 28.01
N ILE A 62 -4.49 8.48 28.07
CA ILE A 62 -4.83 9.90 28.12
C ILE A 62 -4.95 10.33 29.58
N PHE A 63 -4.07 11.22 30.03
CA PHE A 63 -4.00 11.65 31.42
C PHE A 63 -4.87 12.88 31.66
N VAL A 64 -5.89 12.72 32.50
CA VAL A 64 -6.75 13.81 32.95
C VAL A 64 -6.25 14.29 34.31
N LYS A 65 -6.01 15.60 34.44
CA LYS A 65 -5.58 16.26 35.67
C LYS A 65 -6.35 17.57 35.84
N ASN A 66 -6.87 17.82 37.05
CA ASN A 66 -7.75 18.94 37.34
C ASN A 66 -8.97 19.00 36.40
N GLY A 67 -9.52 17.84 36.03
CA GLY A 67 -10.65 17.73 35.11
C GLY A 67 -10.35 18.06 33.64
N LEU A 68 -9.09 18.30 33.27
CA LEU A 68 -8.65 18.61 31.91
C LEU A 68 -7.67 17.56 31.39
N VAL A 69 -7.71 17.26 30.09
CA VAL A 69 -6.66 16.45 29.48
C VAL A 69 -5.35 17.23 29.53
N SER A 70 -4.29 16.58 30.01
CA SER A 70 -3.02 17.24 30.31
C SER A 70 -1.88 16.79 29.40
N PHE A 71 -1.71 15.48 29.23
CA PHE A 71 -0.74 14.86 28.33
C PHE A 71 -1.18 13.41 28.03
N GLU A 72 -0.44 12.74 27.16
CA GLU A 72 -0.65 11.33 26.84
C GLU A 72 0.67 10.56 26.83
N MET A 73 0.60 9.26 27.10
CA MET A 73 1.70 8.31 26.93
C MET A 73 1.17 7.04 26.30
N GLN A 74 2.02 6.24 25.70
CA GLN A 74 1.58 5.00 25.07
C GLN A 74 1.02 4.00 26.08
N GLN A 75 0.08 3.19 25.61
CA GLN A 75 -0.25 1.91 26.25
C GLN A 75 0.81 0.88 25.89
N THR A 76 1.02 -0.08 26.78
CA THR A 76 2.03 -1.13 26.62
C THR A 76 1.45 -2.53 26.86
N ASP A 77 0.12 -2.63 26.83
CA ASP A 77 -0.63 -3.82 27.19
C ASP A 77 -1.35 -4.46 25.99
N TYR A 78 -0.77 -4.30 24.79
CA TYR A 78 -1.18 -5.10 23.64
C TYR A 78 -1.02 -6.59 23.99
N PRO A 79 -1.90 -7.47 23.48
CA PRO A 79 -1.66 -8.90 23.54
C PRO A 79 -0.25 -9.21 23.03
N ARG A 80 0.51 -9.97 23.82
CA ARG A 80 1.89 -10.31 23.50
C ARG A 80 1.93 -11.14 22.22
N THR A 81 3.00 -10.97 21.46
CA THR A 81 3.34 -11.84 20.33
C THR A 81 3.80 -13.21 20.84
N ARG A 82 4.13 -14.12 19.92
CA ARG A 82 4.81 -15.37 20.25
C ARG A 82 6.15 -15.09 20.95
N ASP A 83 6.63 -16.05 21.72
CA ASP A 83 7.86 -15.89 22.52
C ASP A 83 9.12 -15.65 21.66
N ASP A 84 9.11 -16.06 20.38
CA ASP A 84 10.19 -15.85 19.42
C ASP A 84 10.12 -14.51 18.67
N LEU A 85 9.10 -13.68 18.95
CA LEU A 85 8.87 -12.38 18.33
C LEU A 85 8.93 -11.26 19.37
N PRO A 86 9.51 -10.09 19.02
CA PRO A 86 9.38 -8.91 19.87
C PRO A 86 7.93 -8.44 19.94
N ASN A 87 7.54 -7.87 21.08
CA ASN A 87 6.18 -7.35 21.26
C ASN A 87 6.03 -5.99 20.57
N HIS A 88 4.79 -5.60 20.28
CA HIS A 88 4.48 -4.31 19.66
C HIS A 88 4.67 -3.09 20.59
N GLU A 89 4.68 -3.29 21.91
CA GLU A 89 4.76 -2.17 22.85
C GLU A 89 6.12 -1.44 22.75
N PRO A 90 6.17 -0.10 22.89
CA PRO A 90 5.07 0.80 23.20
C PRO A 90 4.32 1.36 21.97
N ARG A 91 4.76 1.10 20.74
CA ARG A 91 4.34 1.86 19.53
C ARG A 91 4.47 3.38 19.75
N GLY A 92 3.60 4.15 19.10
CA GLY A 92 3.54 5.60 19.21
C GLY A 92 4.52 6.34 18.30
N CYS A 93 4.38 7.65 18.24
CA CYS A 93 5.29 8.55 17.54
C CYS A 93 5.19 9.96 18.12
N GLN A 94 6.12 10.84 17.74
CA GLN A 94 6.16 12.23 18.18
C GLN A 94 4.90 13.03 17.80
N ARG A 95 4.23 12.67 16.70
CA ARG A 95 2.98 13.33 16.26
C ARG A 95 1.85 13.01 17.22
N GLY A 96 1.67 11.71 17.52
CA GLY A 96 0.69 11.25 18.50
C GLY A 96 0.94 11.81 19.91
N ALA A 97 2.19 11.83 20.36
CA ALA A 97 2.55 12.38 21.68
C ALA A 97 2.20 13.87 21.87
N SER A 98 1.99 14.60 20.78
CA SER A 98 1.64 16.03 20.81
C SER A 98 0.13 16.32 20.70
N PHE A 99 -0.72 15.30 20.53
CA PHE A 99 -2.11 15.48 20.14
C PHE A 99 -2.96 16.23 21.18
N SER A 100 -2.70 16.04 22.47
CA SER A 100 -3.32 16.74 23.60
C SER A 100 -3.24 18.27 23.49
N TRP A 101 -2.26 18.81 22.76
CA TRP A 101 -2.16 20.24 22.46
C TRP A 101 -3.44 20.79 21.81
N TYR A 102 -4.03 20.05 20.87
CA TYR A 102 -5.16 20.53 20.07
C TYR A 102 -6.41 20.85 20.89
N LEU A 103 -6.62 20.19 22.03
CA LEU A 103 -7.87 20.25 22.78
C LEU A 103 -8.24 21.67 23.22
N TYR A 104 -7.23 22.43 23.64
CA TYR A 104 -7.39 23.80 24.16
C TYR A 104 -6.54 24.82 23.39
N SER A 105 -5.89 24.40 22.31
CA SER A 105 -5.07 25.27 21.46
C SER A 105 -5.85 26.46 20.87
N PRO A 106 -5.15 27.53 20.44
CA PRO A 106 -5.76 28.64 19.70
C PRO A 106 -6.45 28.22 18.38
N HIS A 107 -6.14 27.04 17.84
CA HIS A 107 -6.73 26.53 16.60
C HIS A 107 -7.98 25.66 16.81
N ARG A 108 -8.38 25.40 18.06
CA ARG A 108 -9.56 24.59 18.35
C ARG A 108 -10.82 25.24 17.80
N ILE A 109 -11.55 24.53 16.93
CA ILE A 109 -12.90 24.92 16.52
C ILE A 109 -13.87 24.64 17.68
N LYS A 110 -14.46 25.71 18.23
CA LYS A 110 -15.32 25.68 19.43
C LYS A 110 -16.82 25.76 19.13
N HIS A 111 -17.19 26.35 18.00
CA HIS A 111 -18.56 26.64 17.62
C HIS A 111 -18.78 26.35 16.14
N PRO A 112 -20.02 26.09 15.69
CA PRO A 112 -20.32 26.13 14.28
C PRO A 112 -20.05 27.54 13.74
N MET A 113 -19.34 27.59 12.62
CA MET A 113 -18.92 28.82 11.95
C MET A 113 -19.49 28.85 10.54
N ILE A 114 -19.91 30.02 10.09
CA ILE A 114 -20.41 30.23 8.72
C ILE A 114 -19.84 31.55 8.18
N ARG A 115 -19.67 31.66 6.86
CA ARG A 115 -19.26 32.91 6.22
C ARG A 115 -20.35 33.95 6.45
N GLY A 116 -20.02 35.10 7.05
CA GLY A 116 -21.01 36.14 7.41
C GLY A 116 -21.88 36.56 6.22
N ARG A 117 -21.27 36.75 5.04
CA ARG A 117 -22.00 37.08 3.80
C ARG A 117 -23.08 36.07 3.41
N LEU A 118 -22.84 34.77 3.62
CA LEU A 118 -23.84 33.74 3.34
C LEU A 118 -24.97 33.79 4.37
N LEU A 119 -24.60 33.95 5.65
CA LEU A 119 -25.56 34.00 6.74
C LEU A 119 -26.50 35.21 6.64
N ASP A 120 -25.97 36.37 6.30
CA ASP A 120 -26.75 37.60 6.10
C ASP A 120 -27.79 37.43 4.98
N LEU A 121 -27.38 36.82 3.86
CA LEU A 121 -28.29 36.49 2.75
C LEU A 121 -29.38 35.52 3.19
N TYR A 122 -29.01 34.42 3.85
CA TYR A 122 -29.96 33.41 4.31
C TYR A 122 -30.98 33.99 5.29
N ARG A 123 -30.53 34.75 6.29
CA ARG A 123 -31.41 35.43 7.24
C ARG A 123 -32.30 36.47 6.57
N ALA A 124 -31.80 37.21 5.58
CA ALA A 124 -32.61 38.17 4.84
C ALA A 124 -33.74 37.49 4.07
N GLU A 125 -33.48 36.35 3.41
CA GLU A 125 -34.52 35.57 2.71
C GLU A 125 -35.52 34.94 3.68
N ARG A 126 -35.06 34.38 4.81
CA ARG A 126 -35.96 33.83 5.85
C ARG A 126 -36.89 34.91 6.43
N LYS A 127 -36.40 36.15 6.59
CA LYS A 127 -37.22 37.28 7.06
C LYS A 127 -38.36 37.66 6.12
N THR A 128 -38.30 37.28 4.84
CA THR A 128 -39.42 37.54 3.91
C THR A 128 -40.53 36.49 4.01
N GLY A 129 -40.47 35.58 4.99
CA GLY A 129 -41.48 34.52 5.19
C GLY A 129 -41.25 33.26 4.36
N LYS A 130 -40.15 33.16 3.60
CA LYS A 130 -39.80 31.96 2.84
C LYS A 130 -39.46 30.81 3.79
N ASP A 131 -39.84 29.60 3.43
CA ASP A 131 -39.32 28.41 4.10
C ASP A 131 -37.81 28.24 3.87
N PRO A 132 -37.11 27.35 4.60
CA PRO A 132 -35.66 27.14 4.44
C PRO A 132 -35.20 26.81 3.01
N VAL A 133 -35.92 25.94 2.31
CA VAL A 133 -35.61 25.47 0.95
C VAL A 133 -35.86 26.60 -0.05
N GLU A 134 -36.97 27.32 0.09
CA GLU A 134 -37.28 28.52 -0.71
C GLU A 134 -36.26 29.64 -0.50
N ALA A 135 -35.83 29.87 0.74
CA ALA A 135 -34.80 30.86 1.07
C ALA A 135 -33.47 30.51 0.41
N TRP A 136 -33.05 29.24 0.47
CA TRP A 136 -31.87 28.77 -0.24
C TRP A 136 -32.01 28.91 -1.76
N ALA A 137 -33.18 28.54 -2.31
CA ALA A 137 -33.49 28.67 -3.73
C ALA A 137 -33.35 30.11 -4.22
N ALA A 138 -33.85 31.09 -3.45
CA ALA A 138 -33.77 32.51 -3.78
C ALA A 138 -32.34 33.06 -3.80
N ILE A 139 -31.43 32.47 -3.03
CA ILE A 139 -29.98 32.80 -3.08
C ILE A 139 -29.33 32.16 -4.30
N GLN A 140 -29.60 30.88 -4.57
CA GLN A 140 -28.97 30.15 -5.68
C GLN A 140 -29.47 30.61 -7.06
N ALA A 141 -30.73 31.09 -7.15
CA ALA A 141 -31.31 31.60 -8.39
C ALA A 141 -30.78 32.99 -8.81
N ASP A 142 -30.12 33.72 -7.91
CA ASP A 142 -29.58 35.05 -8.15
C ASP A 142 -28.03 34.98 -8.22
N PRO A 143 -27.43 35.11 -9.42
CA PRO A 143 -25.97 35.07 -9.58
C PRO A 143 -25.23 36.13 -8.76
N ALA A 144 -25.83 37.33 -8.57
CA ALA A 144 -25.23 38.40 -7.79
C ALA A 144 -25.23 38.06 -6.29
N LYS A 145 -26.31 37.47 -5.76
CA LYS A 145 -26.32 36.95 -4.37
C LYS A 145 -25.31 35.82 -4.18
N ARG A 146 -25.25 34.87 -5.12
CA ARG A 146 -24.27 33.77 -5.06
C ARG A 146 -22.83 34.29 -5.04
N LEU A 147 -22.51 35.24 -5.92
CA LEU A 147 -21.18 35.83 -6.02
C LEU A 147 -20.73 36.51 -4.71
N LYS A 148 -21.65 37.12 -3.95
CA LYS A 148 -21.34 37.80 -2.67
C LYS A 148 -20.67 36.89 -1.62
N TYR A 149 -20.93 35.59 -1.63
CA TYR A 149 -20.33 34.66 -0.66
C TYR A 149 -19.33 33.69 -1.27
N THR A 150 -19.42 33.36 -2.57
CA THR A 150 -18.49 32.43 -3.22
C THR A 150 -17.15 33.09 -3.54
N SER A 151 -17.13 34.36 -3.97
CA SER A 151 -15.89 35.09 -4.32
C SER A 151 -14.96 35.37 -3.12
N VAL A 152 -15.48 35.24 -1.90
CA VAL A 152 -14.73 35.50 -0.65
C VAL A 152 -14.36 34.22 0.11
N ARG A 153 -14.49 33.05 -0.52
CA ARG A 153 -14.01 31.78 0.06
C ARG A 153 -12.48 31.84 0.20
N GLY A 154 -11.97 31.58 1.40
CA GLY A 154 -10.54 31.70 1.74
C GLY A 154 -10.12 33.07 2.31
N LEU A 155 -10.99 34.08 2.30
CA LEU A 155 -10.64 35.47 2.67
C LEU A 155 -11.12 35.89 4.07
N GLY A 156 -11.30 34.95 5.01
CA GLY A 156 -11.80 35.26 6.37
C GLY A 156 -13.27 35.73 6.42
N GLY A 157 -13.68 36.37 7.52
CA GLY A 157 -15.09 36.79 7.71
C GLY A 157 -16.03 35.65 8.13
N PHE A 158 -15.51 34.69 8.90
CA PHE A 158 -16.35 33.73 9.60
C PHE A 158 -17.02 34.39 10.81
N VAL A 159 -18.29 34.05 11.02
CA VAL A 159 -19.06 34.45 12.19
C VAL A 159 -19.55 33.21 12.92
N ARG A 160 -19.70 33.32 14.24
CA ARG A 160 -20.28 32.27 15.08
C ARG A 160 -21.78 32.17 14.80
N THR A 161 -22.28 30.93 14.72
CA THR A 161 -23.70 30.60 14.70
C THR A 161 -24.01 29.52 15.76
N ASN A 162 -25.19 28.90 15.70
CA ASN A 162 -25.62 27.76 16.52
C ASN A 162 -25.91 26.54 15.64
N TRP A 163 -26.10 25.38 16.28
CA TRP A 163 -26.29 24.12 15.57
C TRP A 163 -27.62 24.05 14.80
N ASP A 164 -28.70 24.62 15.33
CA ASP A 164 -30.00 24.60 14.67
C ASP A 164 -29.96 25.38 13.35
N GLU A 165 -29.37 26.58 13.36
CA GLU A 165 -29.28 27.45 12.18
C GLU A 165 -28.39 26.84 11.08
N ILE A 166 -27.23 26.27 11.42
CA ILE A 166 -26.36 25.66 10.40
C ILE A 166 -26.96 24.36 9.85
N THR A 167 -27.63 23.58 10.69
CA THR A 167 -28.26 22.31 10.28
C THR A 167 -29.45 22.58 9.36
N GLU A 168 -30.28 23.59 9.66
CA GLU A 168 -31.38 24.04 8.78
C GLU A 168 -30.83 24.44 7.39
N ILE A 169 -29.79 25.27 7.35
CA ILE A 169 -29.18 25.73 6.09
C ILE A 169 -28.64 24.56 5.26
N VAL A 170 -27.90 23.62 5.89
CA VAL A 170 -27.33 22.46 5.19
C VAL A 170 -28.44 21.54 4.67
N ALA A 171 -29.47 21.25 5.48
CA ALA A 171 -30.60 20.43 5.06
C ALA A 171 -31.37 21.08 3.90
N ALA A 172 -31.64 22.39 3.98
CA ALA A 172 -32.30 23.15 2.92
C ALA A 172 -31.50 23.12 1.61
N ALA A 173 -30.17 23.30 1.70
CA ALA A 173 -29.29 23.22 0.53
C ALA A 173 -29.31 21.83 -0.12
N ASN A 174 -29.32 20.77 0.69
CA ASN A 174 -29.37 19.39 0.20
C ASN A 174 -30.73 19.07 -0.44
N VAL A 175 -31.84 19.39 0.22
CA VAL A 175 -33.20 19.19 -0.33
C VAL A 175 -33.38 19.95 -1.64
N TYR A 176 -32.98 21.22 -1.69
CA TYR A 176 -33.03 22.01 -2.93
C TYR A 176 -32.22 21.36 -4.06
N THR A 177 -31.01 20.90 -3.76
CA THR A 177 -30.11 20.30 -4.75
C THR A 177 -30.68 18.99 -5.28
N ILE A 178 -31.17 18.12 -4.39
CA ILE A 178 -31.85 16.87 -4.76
C ILE A 178 -33.04 17.16 -5.67
N ASN A 179 -33.93 18.05 -5.26
CA ASN A 179 -35.16 18.35 -6.00
C ASN A 179 -34.89 18.98 -7.36
N LYS A 180 -33.87 19.83 -7.48
CA LYS A 180 -33.59 20.57 -8.72
C LYS A 180 -32.71 19.82 -9.70
N TRP A 181 -31.73 19.06 -9.21
CA TRP A 181 -30.66 18.49 -10.04
C TRP A 181 -30.46 16.98 -9.90
N GLY A 182 -30.99 16.37 -8.84
CA GLY A 182 -30.73 14.99 -8.47
C GLY A 182 -29.75 14.87 -7.29
N PRO A 183 -29.79 13.74 -6.57
CA PRO A 183 -29.03 13.54 -5.33
C PRO A 183 -27.52 13.39 -5.55
N ASP A 184 -27.11 12.92 -6.73
CA ASP A 184 -25.71 12.76 -7.14
C ASP A 184 -24.97 14.11 -7.37
N ARG A 185 -25.66 15.26 -7.30
CA ARG A 185 -25.04 16.59 -7.24
C ARG A 185 -24.60 16.99 -5.84
N ILE A 186 -24.85 16.13 -4.86
CA ILE A 186 -24.27 16.20 -3.52
C ILE A 186 -23.15 15.18 -3.45
N TYR A 187 -21.98 15.63 -2.98
CA TYR A 187 -20.78 14.82 -2.88
C TYR A 187 -20.15 15.00 -1.51
N GLY A 188 -19.73 13.89 -0.90
CA GLY A 188 -18.92 13.91 0.31
C GLY A 188 -17.61 13.16 0.13
N PHE A 189 -16.55 13.75 0.67
CA PHE A 189 -15.21 13.18 0.70
C PHE A 189 -14.78 12.99 2.15
N SER A 190 -14.62 11.74 2.57
CA SER A 190 -14.06 11.37 3.85
C SER A 190 -13.18 10.14 3.62
N PRO A 191 -11.87 10.18 3.90
CA PRO A 191 -10.98 9.07 3.57
C PRO A 191 -10.87 8.06 4.72
N ILE A 192 -10.26 6.90 4.42
CA ILE A 192 -9.69 5.93 5.38
C ILE A 192 -10.60 5.60 6.58
N PRO A 193 -11.60 4.71 6.42
CA PRO A 193 -12.48 4.32 7.52
C PRO A 193 -11.76 3.63 8.68
N ALA A 194 -10.64 2.94 8.42
CA ALA A 194 -9.92 2.14 9.41
C ALA A 194 -9.43 2.95 10.63
N MET A 195 -9.12 4.25 10.45
CA MET A 195 -8.63 5.09 11.55
C MET A 195 -9.74 5.54 12.52
N SER A 196 -11.00 5.57 12.06
CA SER A 196 -12.15 6.01 12.85
C SER A 196 -13.48 5.60 12.19
N MET A 197 -13.82 4.32 12.31
CA MET A 197 -14.89 3.68 11.52
C MET A 197 -16.24 4.39 11.62
N ILE A 198 -16.69 4.69 12.85
CA ILE A 198 -17.98 5.36 13.08
C ILE A 198 -17.96 6.82 12.62
N SER A 199 -16.82 7.52 12.74
CA SER A 199 -16.68 8.89 12.24
C SER A 199 -16.79 8.95 10.72
N TYR A 200 -16.18 7.99 10.01
CA TYR A 200 -16.37 7.84 8.55
C TYR A 200 -17.83 7.47 8.22
N ALA A 201 -18.40 6.50 8.93
CA ALA A 201 -19.74 5.98 8.67
C ALA A 201 -20.83 7.04 8.86
N ALA A 202 -20.65 8.01 9.77
CA ALA A 202 -21.62 9.06 10.01
C ALA A 202 -21.95 9.87 8.73
N GLY A 203 -20.92 10.32 8.01
CA GLY A 203 -21.09 11.08 6.76
C GLY A 203 -21.52 10.19 5.59
N SER A 204 -20.84 9.07 5.39
CA SER A 204 -21.14 8.17 4.26
C SER A 204 -22.54 7.58 4.35
N ARG A 205 -23.00 7.17 5.54
CA ARG A 205 -24.36 6.67 5.73
C ARG A 205 -25.41 7.74 5.41
N TYR A 206 -25.20 8.97 5.86
CA TYR A 206 -26.11 10.08 5.53
C TYR A 206 -26.21 10.27 4.01
N LEU A 207 -25.07 10.33 3.33
CA LEU A 207 -25.00 10.55 1.88
C LEU A 207 -25.66 9.39 1.12
N SER A 208 -25.33 8.14 1.46
CA SER A 208 -25.94 6.98 0.83
C SER A 208 -27.46 6.93 1.01
N LEU A 209 -27.99 7.30 2.18
CA LEU A 209 -29.44 7.32 2.43
C LEU A 209 -30.18 8.36 1.57
N ILE A 210 -29.55 9.49 1.27
CA ILE A 210 -30.14 10.52 0.40
C ILE A 210 -29.83 10.30 -1.09
N GLY A 211 -29.11 9.23 -1.44
CA GLY A 211 -28.68 8.93 -2.82
C GLY A 211 -27.49 9.76 -3.33
N ALA A 212 -26.74 10.41 -2.44
CA ALA A 212 -25.59 11.25 -2.76
C ALA A 212 -24.31 10.43 -2.98
N ALA A 213 -23.34 11.03 -3.68
CA ALA A 213 -22.08 10.38 -4.02
C ALA A 213 -21.06 10.40 -2.86
N CYS A 214 -20.43 9.25 -2.62
CA CYS A 214 -19.30 9.10 -1.69
C CYS A 214 -18.00 8.96 -2.49
N GLY A 215 -17.02 9.82 -2.21
CA GLY A 215 -15.72 9.78 -2.87
C GLY A 215 -14.86 8.58 -2.48
N SER A 216 -14.17 8.00 -3.44
CA SER A 216 -13.04 7.10 -3.18
C SER A 216 -11.84 7.88 -2.64
N PHE A 217 -10.86 7.18 -2.09
CA PHE A 217 -9.67 7.79 -1.47
C PHE A 217 -8.37 7.04 -1.76
N TYR A 218 -8.39 5.71 -1.87
CA TYR A 218 -7.17 4.90 -1.92
C TYR A 218 -6.47 5.02 -3.29
N ASP A 219 -7.27 4.96 -4.36
CA ASP A 219 -6.91 5.34 -5.72
C ASP A 219 -6.48 6.82 -5.82
N TRP A 220 -7.27 7.72 -5.25
CA TRP A 220 -7.02 9.16 -5.31
C TRP A 220 -5.72 9.59 -4.62
N TYR A 221 -5.38 8.97 -3.49
CA TYR A 221 -4.12 9.23 -2.77
C TYR A 221 -2.91 8.58 -3.43
N CYS A 222 -3.12 7.78 -4.48
CA CYS A 222 -2.08 6.93 -5.07
C CYS A 222 -1.48 5.93 -4.05
N ASP A 223 -2.25 5.61 -3.00
CA ASP A 223 -1.90 4.57 -2.03
C ASP A 223 -2.30 3.18 -2.56
N LEU A 224 -3.25 3.10 -3.50
CA LEU A 224 -3.60 1.88 -4.24
C LEU A 224 -2.47 1.54 -5.22
N PRO A 225 -1.72 0.45 -5.00
CA PRO A 225 -0.80 -0.06 -6.00
C PRO A 225 -1.63 -0.79 -7.07
N ALA A 226 -1.84 -0.16 -8.23
CA ALA A 226 -2.63 -0.76 -9.33
C ALA A 226 -2.12 -2.14 -9.77
N ALA A 227 -0.84 -2.45 -9.51
CA ALA A 227 -0.25 -3.77 -9.71
C ALA A 227 -0.89 -4.87 -8.84
N SER A 228 -1.37 -4.57 -7.63
CA SER A 228 -1.96 -5.59 -6.75
C SER A 228 -3.26 -6.18 -7.32
N PRO A 229 -4.23 -5.36 -7.79
CA PRO A 229 -5.38 -5.88 -8.54
C PRO A 229 -5.01 -6.59 -9.85
N GLN A 230 -3.96 -6.13 -10.55
CA GLN A 230 -3.52 -6.75 -11.81
C GLN A 230 -2.92 -8.15 -11.59
N THR A 231 -2.10 -8.33 -10.55
CA THR A 231 -1.40 -9.58 -10.27
C THR A 231 -2.26 -10.57 -9.47
N TRP A 232 -3.02 -10.10 -8.48
CA TRP A 232 -3.71 -10.98 -7.53
C TRP A 232 -5.24 -10.81 -7.52
N GLY A 233 -5.79 -9.82 -8.22
CA GLY A 233 -7.22 -9.50 -8.12
C GLY A 233 -7.64 -9.03 -6.72
N GLU A 234 -6.69 -8.50 -5.94
CA GLU A 234 -6.85 -8.01 -4.57
C GLU A 234 -6.60 -6.49 -4.54
N GLN A 235 -7.32 -5.74 -3.69
CA GLN A 235 -7.08 -4.31 -3.54
C GLN A 235 -5.68 -4.06 -2.98
N THR A 236 -5.41 -4.60 -1.79
CA THR A 236 -4.10 -4.61 -1.13
C THR A 236 -4.23 -5.48 0.12
N ASP A 237 -3.43 -6.53 0.18
CA ASP A 237 -3.16 -7.28 1.40
C ASP A 237 -1.64 -7.45 1.54
N VAL A 238 -1.12 -7.27 2.74
CA VAL A 238 0.32 -7.22 3.04
C VAL A 238 0.62 -7.88 4.38
N PRO A 239 1.83 -8.45 4.57
CA PRO A 239 2.22 -8.99 5.86
C PRO A 239 2.26 -7.91 6.95
N GLU A 240 1.92 -8.29 8.17
CA GLU A 240 2.07 -7.43 9.34
C GLU A 240 3.55 -7.11 9.65
N ALA A 241 3.81 -6.03 10.39
CA ALA A 241 5.19 -5.64 10.70
C ALA A 241 5.95 -6.69 11.54
N ALA A 242 5.25 -7.44 12.38
CA ALA A 242 5.85 -8.54 13.13
C ALA A 242 6.43 -9.63 12.23
N ASP A 243 5.88 -9.80 11.02
CA ASP A 243 6.37 -10.79 10.06
C ASP A 243 7.72 -10.39 9.43
N TRP A 244 8.10 -9.11 9.48
CA TRP A 244 9.45 -8.69 9.07
C TRP A 244 10.54 -9.37 9.91
N TYR A 245 10.21 -9.80 11.13
CA TYR A 245 11.10 -10.55 12.02
C TYR A 245 11.28 -12.02 11.61
N ASN A 246 10.37 -12.55 10.78
CA ASN A 246 10.47 -13.90 10.23
C ASN A 246 11.36 -13.94 8.97
N SER A 247 11.47 -12.82 8.24
CA SER A 247 12.37 -12.71 7.09
C SER A 247 13.84 -12.74 7.51
N THR A 248 14.69 -13.31 6.65
CA THR A 248 16.16 -13.31 6.76
C THR A 248 16.84 -12.37 5.75
N TYR A 249 16.08 -11.78 4.84
CA TYR A 249 16.56 -10.79 3.87
C TYR A 249 15.47 -9.76 3.57
N LEU A 250 15.76 -8.47 3.77
CA LEU A 250 14.82 -7.39 3.49
C LEU A 250 15.43 -6.41 2.49
N ILE A 251 14.68 -6.10 1.43
CA ILE A 251 14.96 -4.96 0.56
C ILE A 251 13.89 -3.92 0.84
N ILE A 252 14.30 -2.78 1.37
CA ILE A 252 13.43 -1.65 1.67
C ILE A 252 13.64 -0.62 0.55
N THR A 253 12.60 -0.36 -0.25
CA THR A 253 12.68 0.55 -1.40
C THR A 253 11.61 1.61 -1.30
N GLY A 254 12.01 2.89 -1.32
CA GLY A 254 11.06 4.01 -1.27
C GLY A 254 10.20 4.10 0.01
N ALA A 255 10.55 3.34 1.07
CA ALA A 255 9.76 3.25 2.30
C ALA A 255 10.58 3.70 3.52
N ASN A 256 10.42 4.97 3.92
CA ASN A 256 11.19 5.54 5.04
C ASN A 256 10.66 5.11 6.42
N LEU A 257 10.86 3.82 6.76
CA LEU A 257 10.23 3.17 7.93
C LEU A 257 10.39 3.93 9.26
N PRO A 258 11.58 4.44 9.67
CA PRO A 258 11.71 5.17 10.94
C PRO A 258 10.82 6.42 11.02
N MET A 259 10.56 7.06 9.88
CA MET A 259 9.76 8.28 9.78
C MET A 259 8.26 7.99 9.55
N THR A 260 7.94 7.13 8.58
CA THR A 260 6.56 6.89 8.10
C THR A 260 5.92 5.65 8.72
N ARG A 261 6.71 4.79 9.36
CA ARG A 261 6.31 3.59 10.10
C ARG A 261 6.96 3.52 11.48
N THR A 262 7.20 4.70 12.09
CA THR A 262 7.83 4.87 13.41
C THR A 262 7.41 3.81 14.45
N PRO A 263 6.11 3.53 14.70
CA PRO A 263 5.72 2.56 15.72
C PRO A 263 6.06 1.10 15.42
N ASP A 264 6.39 0.77 14.16
CA ASP A 264 6.68 -0.58 13.67
C ASP A 264 8.16 -0.76 13.30
N ALA A 265 8.92 0.32 13.18
CA ALA A 265 10.31 0.30 12.71
C ALA A 265 11.23 -0.59 13.56
N HIS A 266 10.89 -0.82 14.83
CA HIS A 266 11.67 -1.69 15.71
C HIS A 266 11.76 -3.12 15.17
N PHE A 267 10.72 -3.68 14.54
CA PHE A 267 10.77 -5.03 13.98
C PHE A 267 11.85 -5.18 12.91
N ALA A 268 11.95 -4.21 12.00
CA ALA A 268 12.98 -4.18 10.97
C ALA A 268 14.39 -3.96 11.54
N ILE A 269 14.52 -3.22 12.65
CA ILE A 269 15.83 -2.99 13.29
C ILE A 269 16.26 -4.20 14.11
N GLU A 270 15.34 -4.81 14.85
CA GLU A 270 15.60 -5.92 15.77
C GLU A 270 15.86 -7.23 15.03
N THR A 271 15.21 -7.47 13.88
CA THR A 271 15.47 -8.67 13.06
C THR A 271 16.93 -8.75 12.61
N ARG A 272 17.65 -7.62 12.51
CA ARG A 272 19.08 -7.60 12.20
C ARG A 272 19.92 -8.32 13.25
N TYR A 273 19.51 -8.29 14.52
CA TYR A 273 20.17 -9.04 15.59
C TYR A 273 19.95 -10.56 15.48
N LYS A 274 18.95 -10.99 14.72
CA LYS A 274 18.72 -12.39 14.31
C LYS A 274 19.55 -12.79 13.07
N GLY A 275 20.33 -11.87 12.51
CA GLY A 275 21.18 -12.09 11.34
C GLY A 275 20.55 -11.70 10.01
N THR A 276 19.38 -11.07 10.02
CA THR A 276 18.70 -10.59 8.81
C THR A 276 19.49 -9.47 8.15
N LYS A 277 19.78 -9.63 6.86
CA LYS A 277 20.42 -8.57 6.06
C LYS A 277 19.39 -7.59 5.54
N ILE A 278 19.69 -6.30 5.61
CA ILE A 278 18.84 -5.22 5.10
C ILE A 278 19.57 -4.43 4.02
N VAL A 279 18.93 -4.35 2.85
CA VAL A 279 19.31 -3.46 1.75
C VAL A 279 18.32 -2.31 1.69
N SER A 280 18.80 -1.09 1.52
CA SER A 280 17.96 0.09 1.27
C SER A 280 18.20 0.66 -0.11
N MET A 281 17.14 0.81 -0.90
CA MET A 281 17.15 1.45 -2.21
C MET A 281 16.50 2.82 -2.11
N ALA A 282 17.32 3.88 -2.09
CA ALA A 282 16.90 5.25 -1.85
C ALA A 282 17.71 6.24 -2.69
N PRO A 283 17.10 7.23 -3.36
CA PRO A 283 17.85 8.26 -4.10
C PRO A 283 18.66 9.19 -3.18
N ASP A 284 18.23 9.37 -1.94
CA ASP A 284 18.87 10.17 -0.90
C ASP A 284 19.27 9.31 0.31
N TYR A 285 20.11 9.85 1.19
CA TYR A 285 20.48 9.19 2.45
C TYR A 285 19.36 9.36 3.49
N ALA A 286 18.20 8.77 3.21
CA ALA A 286 16.99 8.81 4.03
C ALA A 286 17.17 8.06 5.38
N GLU A 287 16.29 8.29 6.35
CA GLU A 287 16.47 7.77 7.72
C GLU A 287 16.60 6.24 7.79
N TYR A 288 15.88 5.51 6.94
CA TYR A 288 15.95 4.04 6.89
C TYR A 288 17.30 3.51 6.37
N VAL A 289 18.02 4.28 5.55
CA VAL A 289 19.36 3.93 5.04
C VAL A 289 20.36 3.78 6.18
N LYS A 290 20.21 4.56 7.25
CA LYS A 290 21.04 4.48 8.46
C LYS A 290 21.07 3.08 9.08
N PHE A 291 20.03 2.28 8.88
CA PHE A 291 19.87 0.95 9.48
C PHE A 291 20.17 -0.19 8.50
N ALA A 292 20.53 0.13 7.25
CA ALA A 292 20.83 -0.86 6.24
C ALA A 292 22.28 -1.35 6.31
N ASP A 293 22.50 -2.58 5.86
CA ASP A 293 23.84 -3.14 5.66
C ASP A 293 24.40 -2.79 4.27
N LEU A 294 23.51 -2.43 3.32
CA LEU A 294 23.86 -1.88 2.00
C LEU A 294 22.88 -0.77 1.61
N TRP A 295 23.43 0.33 1.09
CA TRP A 295 22.66 1.40 0.44
C TRP A 295 22.88 1.37 -1.07
N MET A 296 21.79 1.24 -1.83
CA MET A 296 21.78 1.41 -3.27
C MET A 296 21.18 2.79 -3.62
N PRO A 297 21.99 3.76 -4.09
CA PRO A 297 21.54 5.10 -4.43
C PRO A 297 20.84 5.14 -5.80
N VAL A 298 19.67 4.52 -5.89
CA VAL A 298 18.89 4.42 -7.12
C VAL A 298 18.34 5.79 -7.54
N LYS A 299 18.51 6.16 -8.81
CA LYS A 299 17.90 7.37 -9.38
C LYS A 299 16.38 7.30 -9.19
N GLN A 300 15.77 8.39 -8.71
CA GLN A 300 14.35 8.41 -8.41
C GLN A 300 13.50 8.15 -9.66
N GLY A 301 12.55 7.22 -9.58
CA GLY A 301 11.66 6.87 -10.69
C GLY A 301 12.26 5.83 -11.65
N THR A 302 13.48 5.35 -11.41
CA THR A 302 14.11 4.29 -12.22
C THR A 302 14.20 2.95 -11.49
N ASP A 303 13.55 2.80 -10.33
CA ASP A 303 13.60 1.60 -9.49
C ASP A 303 13.21 0.33 -10.24
N SER A 304 12.25 0.43 -11.18
CA SER A 304 11.85 -0.69 -12.04
C SER A 304 13.01 -1.24 -12.88
N ALA A 305 13.93 -0.40 -13.36
CA ALA A 305 15.10 -0.86 -14.11
C ALA A 305 16.05 -1.69 -13.23
N ALA A 306 16.23 -1.29 -11.96
CA ALA A 306 17.00 -2.09 -11.00
C ALA A 306 16.33 -3.44 -10.72
N PHE A 307 15.02 -3.47 -10.44
CA PHE A 307 14.30 -4.72 -10.21
C PHE A 307 14.21 -5.62 -11.45
N LEU A 308 14.14 -5.07 -12.66
CA LEU A 308 14.21 -5.83 -13.90
C LEU A 308 15.59 -6.51 -14.05
N ALA A 309 16.69 -5.82 -13.72
CA ALA A 309 18.02 -6.43 -13.71
C ALA A 309 18.20 -7.50 -12.63
N MET A 310 17.69 -7.26 -11.41
CA MET A 310 17.70 -8.28 -10.35
C MET A 310 16.88 -9.51 -10.77
N GLY A 311 15.72 -9.29 -11.40
CA GLY A 311 14.90 -10.37 -11.95
C GLY A 311 15.60 -11.11 -13.10
N HIS A 312 16.38 -10.43 -13.93
CA HIS A 312 17.19 -11.07 -14.98
C HIS A 312 18.18 -12.07 -14.37
N VAL A 313 18.92 -11.65 -13.34
CA VAL A 313 19.86 -12.53 -12.62
C VAL A 313 19.12 -13.69 -11.97
N ALA A 314 18.02 -13.42 -11.26
CA ALA A 314 17.26 -14.46 -10.57
C ALA A 314 16.66 -15.51 -11.53
N LEU A 315 16.07 -15.07 -12.64
CA LEU A 315 15.53 -15.95 -13.67
C LEU A 315 16.65 -16.75 -14.34
N ARG A 316 17.76 -16.11 -14.70
CA ARG A 316 18.90 -16.80 -15.31
C ARG A 316 19.45 -17.88 -14.39
N GLU A 317 19.85 -17.51 -13.18
CA GLU A 317 20.55 -18.43 -12.30
C GLU A 317 19.65 -19.52 -11.73
N PHE A 318 18.45 -19.15 -11.26
CA PHE A 318 17.65 -20.08 -10.46
C PHE A 318 16.53 -20.76 -11.26
N TYR A 319 16.10 -20.20 -12.39
CA TYR A 319 15.07 -20.82 -13.23
C TYR A 319 15.61 -21.47 -14.50
N ILE A 320 16.74 -21.00 -15.05
CA ILE A 320 17.34 -21.57 -16.26
C ILE A 320 18.54 -22.46 -15.92
N ASP A 321 19.56 -21.92 -15.27
CA ASP A 321 20.83 -22.63 -15.09
C ASP A 321 20.76 -23.69 -13.97
N LYS A 322 20.25 -23.33 -12.78
CA LYS A 322 20.21 -24.23 -11.60
C LYS A 322 18.88 -24.95 -11.42
N GLN A 323 17.79 -24.38 -11.92
CA GLN A 323 16.42 -24.90 -11.76
C GLN A 323 16.06 -25.31 -10.33
N ILE A 324 16.11 -24.36 -9.40
CA ILE A 324 15.90 -24.62 -7.96
C ILE A 324 14.50 -25.23 -7.73
N PRO A 325 14.38 -26.43 -7.13
CA PRO A 325 13.11 -27.16 -7.05
C PRO A 325 11.96 -26.36 -6.44
N TYR A 326 12.22 -25.64 -5.34
CA TYR A 326 11.20 -24.82 -4.69
C TYR A 326 10.63 -23.72 -5.61
N PHE A 327 11.50 -23.05 -6.39
CA PHE A 327 11.07 -21.99 -7.31
C PHE A 327 10.32 -22.54 -8.53
N GLN A 328 10.76 -23.69 -9.05
CA GLN A 328 10.09 -24.38 -10.16
C GLN A 328 8.68 -24.84 -9.76
N GLU A 329 8.54 -25.44 -8.59
CA GLU A 329 7.24 -25.86 -8.05
C GLU A 329 6.34 -24.65 -7.80
N TYR A 330 6.86 -23.58 -7.19
CA TYR A 330 6.10 -22.38 -6.91
C TYR A 330 5.57 -21.74 -8.20
N ALA A 331 6.44 -21.54 -9.20
CA ALA A 331 6.07 -20.99 -10.50
C ALA A 331 4.97 -21.82 -11.18
N ARG A 332 5.08 -23.15 -11.13
CA ARG A 332 4.09 -24.04 -11.74
C ARG A 332 2.71 -23.97 -11.09
N LYS A 333 2.65 -23.85 -9.76
CA LYS A 333 1.40 -23.98 -8.98
C LYS A 333 0.70 -22.66 -8.70
N TYR A 334 1.46 -21.59 -8.48
CA TYR A 334 0.94 -20.35 -7.88
C TYR A 334 1.04 -19.14 -8.79
N THR A 335 1.43 -19.33 -10.06
CA THR A 335 1.51 -18.26 -11.04
C THR A 335 0.82 -18.68 -12.34
N ASP A 336 0.67 -17.72 -13.25
CA ASP A 336 0.21 -17.98 -14.61
C ASP A 336 1.35 -18.31 -15.59
N LEU A 337 2.60 -18.47 -15.10
CA LEU A 337 3.76 -18.83 -15.92
C LEU A 337 3.54 -20.05 -16.85
N PRO A 338 2.85 -21.14 -16.47
CA PRO A 338 2.59 -22.26 -17.39
C PRO A 338 1.42 -22.01 -18.38
N MET A 339 0.64 -20.94 -18.20
CA MET A 339 -0.53 -20.66 -19.04
C MET A 339 -0.10 -20.33 -20.47
N GLN A 340 -0.89 -20.78 -21.43
CA GLN A 340 -0.60 -20.62 -22.86
C GLN A 340 -1.16 -19.29 -23.39
N VAL A 341 -0.33 -18.54 -24.11
CA VAL A 341 -0.62 -17.27 -24.76
C VAL A 341 -0.64 -17.46 -26.26
N VAL A 342 -1.65 -16.90 -26.93
CA VAL A 342 -1.74 -16.89 -28.40
C VAL A 342 -0.78 -15.84 -28.95
N LEU A 343 -0.03 -16.21 -29.99
CA LEU A 343 0.84 -15.31 -30.74
C LEU A 343 0.13 -14.86 -32.02
N ARG A 344 0.09 -13.55 -32.23
CA ARG A 344 -0.51 -12.93 -33.43
C ARG A 344 0.58 -12.45 -34.37
N GLU A 345 0.44 -12.72 -35.66
CA GLU A 345 1.38 -12.25 -36.68
C GLU A 345 1.46 -10.72 -36.70
N HIS A 346 2.69 -10.21 -36.80
CA HIS A 346 2.98 -8.78 -36.89
C HIS A 346 4.36 -8.55 -37.52
N GLU A 347 4.40 -7.75 -38.60
CA GLU A 347 5.63 -7.28 -39.26
C GLU A 347 6.72 -8.35 -39.49
N GLY A 348 6.34 -9.51 -40.03
CA GLY A 348 7.29 -10.60 -40.33
C GLY A 348 7.75 -11.41 -39.10
N GLY A 349 7.18 -11.15 -37.93
CA GLY A 349 7.28 -11.97 -36.72
C GLY A 349 5.94 -12.05 -36.01
N TYR A 350 5.97 -12.07 -34.67
CA TYR A 350 4.79 -12.20 -33.83
C TYR A 350 4.78 -11.17 -32.69
N VAL A 351 3.60 -10.95 -32.13
CA VAL A 351 3.39 -10.24 -30.86
C VAL A 351 2.49 -11.07 -29.95
N THR A 352 2.55 -10.83 -28.64
CA THR A 352 1.62 -11.45 -27.69
C THR A 352 0.20 -10.93 -27.90
N ASP A 353 -0.78 -11.84 -27.84
CA ASP A 353 -2.20 -11.51 -27.80
C ASP A 353 -2.77 -11.89 -26.42
N ARG A 354 -3.94 -12.53 -26.37
CA ARG A 354 -4.58 -13.03 -25.15
C ARG A 354 -4.14 -14.45 -24.77
N ASN A 355 -4.40 -14.83 -23.52
CA ASN A 355 -4.35 -16.23 -23.08
C ASN A 355 -5.29 -17.10 -23.93
N LEU A 356 -4.82 -18.29 -24.28
CA LEU A 356 -5.60 -19.36 -24.89
C LEU A 356 -6.68 -19.83 -23.89
N ARG A 357 -7.89 -20.02 -24.39
CA ARG A 357 -9.07 -20.38 -23.60
C ARG A 357 -9.62 -21.74 -24.02
N ALA A 358 -10.33 -22.41 -23.11
CA ALA A 358 -10.99 -23.68 -23.44
C ALA A 358 -11.96 -23.54 -24.61
N SER A 359 -12.65 -22.39 -24.75
CA SER A 359 -13.53 -22.10 -25.89
C SER A 359 -12.81 -22.13 -27.24
N ASP A 360 -11.53 -21.77 -27.29
CA ASP A 360 -10.74 -21.77 -28.52
C ASP A 360 -10.46 -23.18 -29.03
N LEU A 361 -10.56 -24.18 -28.14
CA LEU A 361 -10.34 -25.60 -28.40
C LEU A 361 -11.65 -26.40 -28.32
N GLY A 362 -12.78 -25.75 -28.62
CA GLY A 362 -14.10 -26.40 -28.69
C GLY A 362 -14.73 -26.66 -27.33
N GLY A 363 -14.30 -25.91 -26.31
CA GLY A 363 -14.79 -26.00 -24.93
C GLY A 363 -14.07 -27.03 -24.07
N MET A 364 -13.37 -28.01 -24.64
CA MET A 364 -12.62 -29.04 -23.90
C MET A 364 -13.43 -29.72 -22.78
N ASN A 365 -14.70 -30.05 -23.07
CA ASN A 365 -15.69 -30.59 -22.13
C ASN A 365 -16.16 -29.62 -21.02
N GLU A 366 -15.72 -28.37 -21.03
CA GLU A 366 -16.21 -27.33 -20.15
C GLU A 366 -17.47 -26.68 -20.74
N THR A 367 -18.63 -26.99 -20.15
CA THR A 367 -19.92 -26.43 -20.58
C THR A 367 -20.24 -25.09 -19.91
N ASN A 368 -19.65 -24.82 -18.74
CA ASN A 368 -19.79 -23.55 -18.02
C ASN A 368 -18.56 -22.66 -18.24
N ASN A 369 -18.78 -21.42 -18.69
CA ASN A 369 -17.76 -20.38 -18.90
C ASN A 369 -16.44 -20.84 -19.56
N PRO A 370 -16.45 -21.62 -20.66
CA PRO A 370 -15.22 -22.09 -21.32
C PRO A 370 -14.32 -20.95 -21.82
N GLU A 371 -14.88 -19.78 -22.12
CA GLU A 371 -14.15 -18.57 -22.52
C GLU A 371 -13.37 -17.90 -21.38
N TRP A 372 -13.65 -18.27 -20.12
CA TRP A 372 -13.00 -17.75 -18.90
C TRP A 372 -12.03 -18.74 -18.26
N LYS A 373 -11.74 -19.86 -18.93
CA LYS A 373 -10.86 -20.93 -18.45
C LYS A 373 -9.58 -20.96 -19.28
N THR A 374 -8.45 -20.64 -18.65
CA THR A 374 -7.12 -20.65 -19.27
C THR A 374 -6.59 -22.07 -19.48
N ILE A 375 -5.62 -22.24 -20.38
CA ILE A 375 -5.09 -23.54 -20.78
C ILE A 375 -3.61 -23.65 -20.41
N VAL A 376 -3.19 -24.85 -20.00
CA VAL A 376 -1.77 -25.25 -19.83
C VAL A 376 -1.46 -26.45 -20.72
N TRP A 377 -0.16 -26.69 -20.97
CA TRP A 377 0.31 -27.98 -21.44
C TRP A 377 0.61 -28.88 -20.24
N ASP A 378 0.06 -30.08 -20.19
CA ASP A 378 0.32 -31.05 -19.12
C ASP A 378 1.41 -32.04 -19.53
N GLU A 379 2.51 -32.08 -18.79
CA GLU A 379 3.63 -33.00 -19.04
C GLU A 379 3.22 -34.47 -18.85
N MET A 380 2.22 -34.76 -18.01
CA MET A 380 1.80 -36.13 -17.71
C MET A 380 1.03 -36.76 -18.87
N SER A 381 0.08 -36.01 -19.45
CA SER A 381 -0.71 -36.48 -20.58
C SER A 381 -0.10 -36.15 -21.95
N GLY A 382 0.82 -35.19 -22.02
CA GLY A 382 1.39 -34.72 -23.28
C GLY A 382 0.36 -33.98 -24.15
N ALA A 383 -0.55 -33.24 -23.52
CA ALA A 383 -1.64 -32.53 -24.20
C ALA A 383 -1.98 -31.20 -23.54
N PHE A 384 -2.72 -30.35 -24.26
CA PHE A 384 -3.37 -29.19 -23.66
C PHE A 384 -4.51 -29.63 -22.74
N VAL A 385 -4.61 -28.99 -21.57
CA VAL A 385 -5.64 -29.30 -20.56
C VAL A 385 -6.17 -28.02 -19.90
N VAL A 386 -7.34 -28.12 -19.29
CA VAL A 386 -7.93 -27.06 -18.48
C VAL A 386 -7.57 -27.31 -17.00
N PRO A 387 -6.68 -26.52 -16.37
CA PRO A 387 -6.39 -26.65 -14.94
C PRO A 387 -7.56 -26.09 -14.10
N ASN A 388 -7.73 -26.62 -12.88
CA ASN A 388 -8.57 -25.99 -11.87
C ASN A 388 -8.15 -24.53 -11.59
N GLY A 389 -9.05 -23.72 -11.03
CA GLY A 389 -8.71 -22.44 -10.40
C GLY A 389 -8.91 -21.17 -11.23
N SER A 390 -8.97 -21.27 -12.56
CA SER A 390 -9.30 -20.10 -13.41
C SER A 390 -10.67 -19.50 -13.08
N VAL A 391 -10.87 -18.21 -13.37
CA VAL A 391 -12.06 -17.45 -12.95
C VAL A 391 -13.37 -18.03 -13.49
N GLY A 392 -13.34 -18.74 -14.61
CA GLY A 392 -14.51 -19.46 -15.15
C GLY A 392 -15.06 -20.54 -14.22
N PHE A 393 -14.26 -21.06 -13.28
CA PHE A 393 -14.73 -22.02 -12.26
C PHE A 393 -15.35 -21.35 -11.02
N ARG A 394 -15.24 -20.02 -10.89
CA ARG A 394 -15.69 -19.28 -9.70
C ARG A 394 -17.21 -19.10 -9.65
N TRP A 395 -17.85 -19.06 -10.82
CA TRP A 395 -19.28 -18.75 -10.95
C TRP A 395 -19.95 -19.76 -11.88
N GLY A 396 -21.23 -20.04 -11.66
CA GLY A 396 -21.99 -20.98 -12.49
C GLY A 396 -21.74 -22.47 -12.19
N GLU A 397 -20.71 -22.79 -11.41
CA GLU A 397 -20.37 -24.12 -10.92
C GLU A 397 -19.62 -24.08 -9.57
N GLU A 398 -19.32 -25.23 -8.98
CA GLU A 398 -18.63 -25.33 -7.68
C GLU A 398 -17.56 -26.45 -7.68
N GLY A 399 -16.67 -26.43 -6.68
CA GLY A 399 -15.71 -27.50 -6.39
C GLY A 399 -14.38 -27.44 -7.15
N LYS A 400 -14.27 -26.64 -8.22
CA LYS A 400 -13.07 -26.56 -9.08
C LYS A 400 -12.32 -25.22 -9.03
N TRP A 401 -12.86 -24.22 -8.31
CA TRP A 401 -12.16 -22.96 -8.06
C TRP A 401 -11.19 -23.09 -6.89
N ASN A 402 -10.04 -23.71 -7.16
CA ASN A 402 -8.96 -23.93 -6.20
C ASN A 402 -7.62 -24.10 -6.94
N LEU A 403 -6.50 -24.03 -6.21
CA LEU A 403 -5.14 -24.19 -6.74
C LEU A 403 -4.62 -25.63 -6.60
N LEU A 404 -5.51 -26.62 -6.52
CA LEU A 404 -5.07 -28.02 -6.56
C LEU A 404 -4.52 -28.32 -7.95
N GLU A 405 -3.39 -29.03 -8.01
CA GLU A 405 -2.73 -29.41 -9.26
C GLU A 405 -3.49 -30.55 -9.96
N LYS A 406 -4.68 -30.21 -10.46
CA LYS A 406 -5.62 -31.11 -11.11
C LYS A 406 -6.19 -30.48 -12.36
N GLN A 407 -6.47 -31.32 -13.34
CA GLN A 407 -7.29 -30.95 -14.48
C GLN A 407 -8.74 -30.76 -14.06
N SER A 408 -9.55 -30.17 -14.93
CA SER A 408 -10.97 -29.94 -14.68
C SER A 408 -11.78 -31.22 -14.46
N ASP A 409 -11.34 -32.36 -15.00
CA ASP A 409 -11.92 -33.70 -14.75
C ASP A 409 -11.45 -34.34 -13.42
N GLN A 410 -10.64 -33.61 -12.64
CA GLN A 410 -10.04 -33.99 -11.36
C GLN A 410 -8.90 -35.01 -11.43
N SER A 411 -8.42 -35.36 -12.62
CA SER A 411 -7.17 -36.09 -12.79
C SER A 411 -5.96 -35.25 -12.34
N ALA A 412 -4.89 -35.93 -11.92
CA ALA A 412 -3.62 -35.28 -11.60
C ALA A 412 -2.98 -34.72 -12.88
N MET A 413 -2.27 -33.60 -12.76
CA MET A 413 -1.51 -33.00 -13.85
C MET A 413 -0.18 -32.47 -13.35
N CYS A 414 0.70 -32.11 -14.28
CA CYS A 414 1.95 -31.42 -14.03
C CYS A 414 2.14 -30.38 -15.14
N ALA A 415 1.81 -29.11 -14.86
CA ALA A 415 1.81 -28.08 -15.89
C ALA A 415 3.24 -27.77 -16.38
N GLU A 416 3.47 -27.75 -17.69
CA GLU A 416 4.77 -27.46 -18.28
C GLU A 416 5.08 -25.96 -18.23
N LEU A 417 6.29 -25.60 -17.77
CA LEU A 417 6.76 -24.21 -17.81
C LEU A 417 7.35 -23.83 -19.16
N THR A 418 8.03 -24.73 -19.87
CA THR A 418 8.63 -24.39 -21.16
C THR A 418 8.55 -25.54 -22.15
N CYS A 419 8.26 -25.20 -23.40
CA CYS A 419 8.26 -26.14 -24.51
C CYS A 419 9.62 -26.26 -25.22
N GLN A 420 10.66 -25.52 -24.78
CA GLN A 420 11.96 -25.57 -25.42
C GLN A 420 12.51 -27.01 -25.49
N GLY A 421 12.96 -27.43 -26.68
CA GLY A 421 13.58 -28.74 -26.90
C GLY A 421 12.61 -29.92 -26.94
N LYS A 422 11.29 -29.66 -26.98
CA LYS A 422 10.26 -30.70 -27.15
C LYS A 422 9.92 -30.88 -28.63
N ASP A 423 9.33 -32.03 -28.97
CA ASP A 423 8.91 -32.33 -30.34
C ASP A 423 7.79 -31.38 -30.82
N GLY A 424 7.81 -31.04 -32.12
CA GLY A 424 6.78 -30.19 -32.73
C GLY A 424 6.83 -28.72 -32.32
N VAL A 425 7.96 -28.26 -31.78
CA VAL A 425 8.17 -26.88 -31.34
C VAL A 425 8.90 -26.07 -32.41
N GLU A 426 8.35 -24.89 -32.70
CA GLU A 426 8.89 -23.90 -33.62
C GLU A 426 9.56 -22.77 -32.83
N ILE A 427 10.66 -22.21 -33.35
CA ILE A 427 11.28 -21.01 -32.77
C ILE A 427 10.83 -19.81 -33.59
N VAL A 428 10.16 -18.86 -32.96
CA VAL A 428 9.61 -17.67 -33.62
C VAL A 428 10.06 -16.39 -32.95
N SER A 429 10.24 -15.34 -33.74
CA SER A 429 10.60 -14.01 -33.25
C SER A 429 9.35 -13.28 -32.74
N VAL A 430 9.34 -12.94 -31.46
CA VAL A 430 8.28 -12.13 -30.82
C VAL A 430 8.83 -10.75 -30.50
N ALA A 431 8.11 -9.70 -30.90
CA ALA A 431 8.44 -8.31 -30.60
C ALA A 431 7.82 -7.89 -29.27
N PHE A 432 8.65 -7.30 -28.40
CA PHE A 432 8.26 -6.76 -27.10
C PHE A 432 8.41 -5.25 -27.07
N PRO A 433 7.47 -4.51 -26.47
CA PRO A 433 7.59 -3.07 -26.33
C PRO A 433 8.73 -2.71 -25.35
N HIS A 434 9.44 -1.64 -25.68
CA HIS A 434 10.51 -1.05 -24.88
C HIS A 434 10.37 0.47 -24.88
N PHE A 435 10.66 1.10 -23.76
CA PHE A 435 10.32 2.51 -23.53
C PHE A 435 11.50 3.34 -23.01
N THR A 436 12.71 2.82 -23.16
CA THR A 436 13.92 3.56 -22.74
C THR A 436 14.28 4.58 -23.80
N GLU A 437 14.49 5.82 -23.39
CA GLU A 437 14.90 6.91 -24.28
C GLU A 437 16.20 6.54 -25.03
N ASP A 438 16.26 6.92 -26.32
CA ASP A 438 17.37 6.62 -27.23
C ASP A 438 17.65 5.12 -27.50
N GLU A 439 16.72 4.23 -27.16
CA GLU A 439 16.77 2.80 -27.47
C GLU A 439 15.58 2.40 -28.39
N PRO A 440 15.65 1.28 -29.13
CA PRO A 440 14.55 0.87 -30.03
C PRO A 440 13.24 0.59 -29.28
N ASP A 441 12.11 1.07 -29.81
CA ASP A 441 10.78 0.88 -29.18
C ASP A 441 10.27 -0.57 -29.19
N LEU A 442 10.86 -1.43 -30.02
CA LEU A 442 10.53 -2.85 -30.13
C LEU A 442 11.78 -3.71 -30.07
N LEU A 443 11.77 -4.69 -29.16
CA LEU A 443 12.82 -5.68 -29.00
C LEU A 443 12.32 -7.04 -29.49
N SER A 444 12.81 -7.46 -30.66
CA SER A 444 12.53 -8.79 -31.20
C SER A 444 13.39 -9.84 -30.51
N ARG A 445 12.76 -10.89 -29.97
CA ARG A 445 13.41 -11.99 -29.26
C ARG A 445 12.76 -13.32 -29.60
N ASN A 446 13.56 -14.37 -29.73
CA ASN A 446 13.08 -15.69 -30.11
C ASN A 446 12.44 -16.43 -28.92
N VAL A 447 11.28 -17.03 -29.15
CA VAL A 447 10.56 -17.87 -28.18
C VAL A 447 10.23 -19.23 -28.80
N PRO A 448 10.21 -20.31 -28.00
CA PRO A 448 9.70 -21.59 -28.44
C PRO A 448 8.16 -21.56 -28.41
N ALA A 449 7.51 -22.07 -29.46
CA ALA A 449 6.06 -22.06 -29.61
C ALA A 449 5.55 -23.38 -30.19
N ARG A 450 4.32 -23.76 -29.84
CA ARG A 450 3.59 -24.89 -30.43
C ARG A 450 2.51 -24.39 -31.36
N ARG A 451 2.30 -25.11 -32.46
CA ARG A 451 1.16 -24.91 -33.34
C ARG A 451 -0.04 -25.66 -32.81
N VAL A 452 -1.18 -24.99 -32.73
CA VAL A 452 -2.45 -25.56 -32.29
C VAL A 452 -3.55 -25.24 -33.27
N LYS A 453 -4.40 -26.24 -33.55
CA LYS A 453 -5.60 -26.07 -34.36
C LYS A 453 -6.76 -25.61 -33.47
N LEU A 454 -7.38 -24.50 -33.83
CA LEU A 454 -8.51 -23.93 -33.11
C LEU A 454 -9.84 -24.54 -33.56
N ALA A 455 -10.88 -24.30 -32.76
CA ALA A 455 -12.23 -24.81 -32.99
C ALA A 455 -12.86 -24.30 -34.30
N ASP A 456 -12.49 -23.10 -34.75
CA ASP A 456 -12.94 -22.52 -36.02
C ASP A 456 -12.21 -23.10 -37.25
N GLY A 457 -11.26 -24.01 -37.03
CA GLY A 457 -10.47 -24.67 -38.07
C GLY A 457 -9.18 -23.94 -38.45
N THR A 458 -8.94 -22.73 -37.92
CA THR A 458 -7.67 -22.01 -38.10
C THR A 458 -6.56 -22.59 -37.24
N GLU A 459 -5.32 -22.19 -37.51
CA GLU A 459 -4.16 -22.54 -36.68
C GLU A 459 -3.60 -21.28 -36.02
N ALA A 460 -3.10 -21.45 -34.80
CA ALA A 460 -2.40 -20.42 -34.05
C ALA A 460 -1.10 -20.97 -33.47
N LEU A 461 -0.13 -20.09 -33.27
CA LEU A 461 1.03 -20.40 -32.44
C LEU A 461 0.74 -20.00 -31.00
N VAL A 462 1.14 -20.86 -30.06
CA VAL A 462 1.02 -20.61 -28.62
C VAL A 462 2.33 -20.86 -27.91
N THR A 463 2.60 -20.09 -26.87
CA THR A 463 3.77 -20.25 -26.00
C THR A 463 3.37 -20.01 -24.55
N SER A 464 4.18 -20.45 -23.60
CA SER A 464 3.90 -20.22 -22.18
C SER A 464 4.19 -18.77 -21.78
N VAL A 465 3.50 -18.27 -20.75
CA VAL A 465 3.86 -16.98 -20.12
C VAL A 465 5.30 -17.02 -19.60
N PHE A 466 5.79 -18.17 -19.12
CA PHE A 466 7.18 -18.37 -18.70
C PHE A 466 8.17 -18.11 -19.83
N ASP A 467 7.96 -18.69 -21.01
CA ASP A 467 8.84 -18.49 -22.16
C ASP A 467 8.86 -17.02 -22.60
N LEU A 468 7.69 -16.37 -22.60
CA LEU A 468 7.56 -14.94 -22.85
C LEU A 468 8.27 -14.09 -21.79
N GLN A 469 8.17 -14.46 -20.52
CA GLN A 469 8.82 -13.75 -19.41
C GLN A 469 10.35 -13.85 -19.53
N ILE A 470 10.90 -15.04 -19.76
CA ILE A 470 12.35 -15.22 -19.91
C ILE A 470 12.86 -14.44 -21.13
N ALA A 471 12.12 -14.47 -22.24
CA ALA A 471 12.42 -13.65 -23.40
C ALA A 471 12.33 -12.15 -23.07
N GLN A 472 11.29 -11.68 -22.37
CA GLN A 472 11.15 -10.28 -22.00
C GLN A 472 12.27 -9.78 -21.09
N TYR A 473 12.92 -10.66 -20.33
CA TYR A 473 14.10 -10.33 -19.54
C TYR A 473 15.41 -10.39 -20.33
N GLY A 474 15.38 -10.73 -21.61
CA GLY A 474 16.56 -10.74 -22.47
C GLY A 474 17.55 -11.85 -22.12
N ILE A 475 17.08 -12.99 -21.64
CA ILE A 475 17.96 -14.11 -21.24
C ILE A 475 18.23 -15.01 -22.45
N ASP A 476 19.50 -15.21 -22.79
CA ASP A 476 19.88 -16.14 -23.86
C ASP A 476 19.75 -17.61 -23.42
N ARG A 477 18.94 -18.37 -24.17
CA ARG A 477 18.65 -19.79 -23.98
C ARG A 477 19.12 -20.66 -25.15
N GLY A 478 19.94 -20.11 -26.05
CA GLY A 478 20.43 -20.81 -27.25
C GLY A 478 19.40 -20.92 -28.38
N LEU A 479 18.41 -20.01 -28.43
CA LEU A 479 17.36 -19.99 -29.45
C LEU A 479 17.72 -19.14 -30.69
N GLY A 480 18.90 -18.52 -30.67
CA GLY A 480 19.31 -17.53 -31.68
C GLY A 480 18.51 -16.24 -31.60
N GLY A 481 18.69 -15.36 -32.58
CA GLY A 481 18.10 -14.02 -32.60
C GLY A 481 18.97 -12.97 -31.90
N GLY A 482 18.44 -11.75 -31.76
CA GLY A 482 19.11 -10.61 -31.11
C GLY A 482 18.46 -10.23 -29.78
N ASN A 483 18.91 -9.12 -29.19
CA ASN A 483 18.38 -8.53 -27.96
C ASN A 483 18.37 -9.45 -26.71
N VAL A 484 19.23 -10.46 -26.69
CA VAL A 484 19.44 -11.36 -25.56
C VAL A 484 20.87 -11.26 -25.05
N ALA A 485 21.05 -11.44 -23.75
CA ALA A 485 22.33 -11.35 -23.08
C ALA A 485 22.87 -12.74 -22.73
N SER A 486 24.13 -12.92 -23.09
CA SER A 486 25.02 -14.02 -22.70
C SER A 486 25.79 -13.70 -21.41
N SER A 487 25.83 -12.42 -21.00
CA SER A 487 26.54 -11.94 -19.83
C SER A 487 25.86 -10.72 -19.19
N TYR A 488 26.00 -10.58 -17.87
CA TYR A 488 25.53 -9.43 -17.11
C TYR A 488 26.24 -8.11 -17.47
N GLU A 489 27.37 -8.19 -18.17
CA GLU A 489 28.20 -7.06 -18.59
C GLU A 489 27.67 -6.34 -19.85
N GLN A 490 26.67 -6.89 -20.53
CA GLN A 490 26.15 -6.35 -21.80
C GLN A 490 25.17 -5.19 -21.58
N ALA A 491 25.70 -3.97 -21.55
CA ALA A 491 24.94 -2.74 -21.31
C ALA A 491 24.00 -2.33 -22.46
N ASP A 492 24.21 -2.89 -23.65
CA ASP A 492 23.40 -2.68 -24.86
C ASP A 492 22.18 -3.62 -24.94
N VAL A 493 22.03 -4.56 -24.01
CA VAL A 493 20.86 -5.44 -23.90
C VAL A 493 20.00 -4.98 -22.73
N ALA A 494 18.74 -4.62 -23.03
CA ALA A 494 17.78 -4.18 -22.02
C ALA A 494 17.65 -5.20 -20.88
N TYR A 495 17.57 -4.66 -19.66
CA TYR A 495 17.34 -5.38 -18.40
C TYR A 495 18.50 -6.25 -17.88
N THR A 496 19.72 -6.12 -18.43
CA THR A 496 20.91 -6.67 -17.76
C THR A 496 21.35 -5.79 -16.58
N PRO A 497 22.15 -6.32 -15.63
CA PRO A 497 22.79 -5.50 -14.60
C PRO A 497 23.61 -4.31 -15.14
N ALA A 498 24.37 -4.49 -16.23
CA ALA A 498 25.11 -3.39 -16.84
C ALA A 498 24.21 -2.34 -17.50
N TRP A 499 23.09 -2.75 -18.11
CA TRP A 499 22.08 -1.82 -18.63
C TRP A 499 21.43 -1.02 -17.50
N ALA A 500 21.04 -1.69 -16.41
CA ALA A 500 20.41 -1.03 -15.27
C ALA A 500 21.38 -0.08 -14.54
N GLU A 501 22.68 -0.37 -14.51
CA GLU A 501 23.69 0.56 -13.97
C GLU A 501 23.68 1.89 -14.73
N LYS A 502 23.61 1.88 -16.07
CA LYS A 502 23.47 3.08 -16.91
C LYS A 502 22.18 3.86 -16.59
N VAL A 503 21.06 3.15 -16.43
CA VAL A 503 19.74 3.77 -16.23
C VAL A 503 19.59 4.34 -14.81
N THR A 504 20.06 3.60 -13.81
CA THR A 504 19.75 3.86 -12.39
C THR A 504 20.88 4.50 -11.60
N GLY A 505 22.12 4.35 -12.05
CA GLY A 505 23.32 4.70 -11.28
C GLY A 505 23.68 3.71 -10.16
N VAL A 506 22.89 2.65 -9.93
CA VAL A 506 23.23 1.59 -8.98
C VAL A 506 24.30 0.69 -9.60
N LYS A 507 25.33 0.35 -8.82
CA LYS A 507 26.40 -0.52 -9.30
C LYS A 507 25.83 -1.87 -9.69
N ARG A 508 26.17 -2.36 -10.88
CA ARG A 508 25.78 -3.70 -11.37
C ARG A 508 26.16 -4.81 -10.41
N ALA A 509 27.29 -4.69 -9.72
CA ALA A 509 27.73 -5.66 -8.71
C ALA A 509 26.83 -5.70 -7.46
N ASP A 510 26.10 -4.63 -7.17
CA ASP A 510 25.11 -4.61 -6.11
C ASP A 510 23.76 -5.20 -6.60
N LEU A 511 23.48 -5.16 -7.91
CA LEU A 511 22.28 -5.72 -8.54
C LEU A 511 22.37 -7.24 -8.77
N ILE A 512 23.58 -7.79 -8.93
CA ILE A 512 23.89 -9.23 -9.02
C ILE A 512 23.92 -9.81 -7.60
#